data_AF-R1I8Y5-F1
#
_entry.id   AF-R1I8Y5-F1
#
_cell.length_a   1.000
_cell.length_b   1.000
_cell.length_c   1.000
_cell.angle_alpha   90.00
_cell.angle_beta   90.00
_cell.angle_gamma   90.00
#
_symmetry.space_group_name_H-M   'P 1'
#
loop_
_entity.id
_entity.type
_entity.pdbx_description
1 polymer ?
#
loop_
_entity_poly.entity_id
_entity_poly.type
_entity_poly.pdbx_seq_one_letter_code
_entity_poly.pdbx_strand_id
1 'polypeptide(L)'
;MDIVDAWMKKIQNWYEDAEHRNVDTLAAVVSQTPAMIFDPPIDLTRSDAIAYFVDGCTKLQRHYQFEGKAEEAFSYLQFCYAKLQALASRSDIEPDIKRWSLKKLDTLIVAMMEFCQQQNDAAWQRESEQLVELHVTFMMGQNDLNLHTPANPY
;
A
#
# COMPACT_ATOMS: atom_id res chain seq x y z
N MET A 1 -24.12 -10.25 5.86
CA MET A 1 -22.67 -10.46 5.70
C MET A 1 -22.06 -9.10 5.62
N ASP A 2 -21.09 -8.79 6.48
CA ASP A 2 -20.37 -7.51 6.44
C ASP A 2 -19.71 -7.35 5.07
N ILE A 3 -19.67 -6.12 4.54
CA ILE A 3 -19.02 -5.82 3.27
C ILE A 3 -17.51 -6.10 3.36
N VAL A 4 -16.91 -5.85 4.53
CA VAL A 4 -15.50 -6.19 4.81
C VAL A 4 -15.29 -7.70 4.79
N ASP A 5 -16.16 -8.47 5.45
CA ASP A 5 -16.08 -9.94 5.45
C ASP A 5 -16.24 -10.53 4.03
N ALA A 6 -17.16 -9.97 3.25
CA ALA A 6 -17.39 -10.39 1.87
C ALA A 6 -16.19 -10.09 0.98
N TRP A 7 -15.55 -8.93 1.16
CA TRP A 7 -14.32 -8.60 0.44
C TRP A 7 -13.14 -9.47 0.89
N MET A 8 -12.98 -9.68 2.21
CA MET A 8 -11.96 -10.53 2.80
C MET A 8 -12.02 -11.95 2.24
N LYS A 9 -13.22 -12.53 2.21
CA LYS A 9 -13.43 -13.86 1.64
C LYS A 9 -13.04 -13.92 0.16
N LYS A 10 -13.35 -12.88 -0.63
CA LYS A 10 -12.97 -12.83 -2.05
C LYS A 10 -11.45 -12.81 -2.22
N ILE A 11 -10.75 -11.96 -1.48
CA ILE A 11 -9.29 -11.88 -1.59
C ILE A 11 -8.63 -13.16 -1.07
N GLN A 12 -9.07 -13.70 0.06
CA GLN A 12 -8.56 -14.98 0.60
C GLN A 12 -8.77 -16.15 -0.36
N ASN A 13 -9.97 -16.28 -0.95
CA ASN A 13 -10.23 -17.30 -1.96
C ASN A 13 -9.24 -17.22 -3.13
N TRP A 14 -8.87 -16.00 -3.57
CA TRP A 14 -7.87 -15.84 -4.61
C TRP A 14 -6.47 -16.33 -4.18
N TYR A 15 -6.10 -16.17 -2.91
CA TYR A 15 -4.83 -16.68 -2.37
C TYR A 15 -4.81 -18.20 -2.26
N GLU A 16 -5.95 -18.81 -1.92
CA GLU A 16 -6.11 -20.26 -1.71
C GLU A 16 -6.25 -21.03 -3.03
N ASP A 17 -6.90 -20.46 -4.05
CA ASP A 17 -7.13 -21.11 -5.35
C ASP A 17 -5.89 -21.00 -6.25
N ALA A 18 -4.88 -21.81 -5.94
CA ALA A 18 -3.60 -21.83 -6.63
C ALA A 18 -3.71 -22.15 -8.14
N GLU A 19 -4.74 -22.89 -8.56
CA GLU A 19 -4.94 -23.33 -9.94
C GLU A 19 -5.59 -22.23 -10.81
N HIS A 20 -6.36 -21.31 -10.21
CA HIS A 20 -7.08 -20.25 -10.93
C HIS A 20 -6.68 -18.83 -10.50
N ARG A 21 -5.43 -18.64 -10.04
CA ARG A 21 -4.88 -17.31 -9.77
C ARG A 21 -4.80 -16.47 -11.04
N ASN A 22 -5.92 -15.83 -11.37
CA ASN A 22 -6.05 -14.88 -12.45
C ASN A 22 -5.76 -13.47 -11.91
N VAL A 23 -4.80 -12.79 -12.53
CA VAL A 23 -4.41 -11.42 -12.22
C VAL A 23 -5.58 -10.45 -12.38
N ASP A 24 -6.43 -10.62 -13.40
CA ASP A 24 -7.59 -9.77 -13.63
C ASP A 24 -8.58 -9.84 -12.46
N THR A 25 -8.75 -11.03 -11.89
CA THR A 25 -9.58 -11.23 -10.69
C THR A 25 -8.98 -10.51 -9.49
N LEU A 26 -7.66 -10.59 -9.29
CA LEU A 26 -6.99 -9.86 -8.21
C LEU A 26 -7.09 -8.35 -8.41
N ALA A 27 -6.88 -7.87 -9.64
CA ALA A 27 -7.01 -6.46 -10.00
C ALA A 27 -8.41 -5.95 -9.68
N ALA A 28 -9.45 -6.69 -10.07
CA ALA A 28 -10.83 -6.34 -9.75
C ALA A 28 -11.09 -6.29 -8.23
N VAL A 29 -10.59 -7.27 -7.46
CA VAL A 29 -10.75 -7.30 -6.00
C VAL A 29 -10.04 -6.13 -5.32
N VAL A 30 -8.79 -5.84 -5.72
CA VAL A 30 -7.99 -4.73 -5.18
C VAL A 30 -8.60 -3.38 -5.53
N SER A 31 -9.05 -3.17 -6.76
CA SER A 31 -9.70 -1.92 -7.19
C SER A 31 -11.06 -1.70 -6.50
N GLN A 32 -11.75 -2.76 -6.08
CA GLN A 32 -13.03 -2.70 -5.37
C GLN A 32 -12.89 -2.73 -3.84
N THR A 33 -11.69 -2.48 -3.31
CA THR A 33 -11.45 -2.47 -1.86
C THR A 33 -12.36 -1.44 -1.17
N PRO A 34 -13.25 -1.87 -0.25
CA PRO A 34 -14.12 -0.98 0.50
C PRO A 34 -13.34 0.09 1.27
N ALA A 35 -13.75 1.36 1.16
CA ALA A 35 -13.10 2.46 1.88
C ALA A 35 -13.11 2.25 3.41
N MET A 36 -14.16 1.63 3.94
CA MET A 36 -14.33 1.32 5.37
C MET A 36 -13.26 0.39 5.96
N ILE A 37 -12.51 -0.34 5.13
CA ILE A 37 -11.34 -1.11 5.60
C ILE A 37 -10.29 -0.17 6.22
N PHE A 38 -10.20 1.06 5.70
CA PHE A 38 -9.25 2.08 6.16
C PHE A 38 -9.89 3.08 7.13
N ASP A 39 -11.15 2.89 7.52
CA ASP A 39 -11.84 3.77 8.47
C ASP A 39 -11.77 3.22 9.90
N PRO A 40 -11.42 4.06 10.89
CA PRO A 40 -11.33 3.65 12.28
C PRO A 40 -12.71 3.32 12.87
N PRO A 41 -12.75 2.50 13.95
CA PRO A 41 -11.61 1.84 14.60
C PRO A 41 -11.05 0.70 13.74
N ILE A 42 -9.72 0.54 13.70
CA ILE A 42 -9.09 -0.55 12.93
C ILE A 42 -8.94 -1.75 13.85
N ASP A 43 -9.94 -2.63 13.80
CA ASP A 43 -9.89 -3.93 14.47
C ASP A 43 -8.96 -4.92 13.74
N LEU A 44 -8.80 -6.12 14.30
CA LEU A 44 -7.97 -7.18 13.72
C LEU A 44 -8.40 -7.54 12.29
N THR A 45 -9.70 -7.59 12.02
CA THR A 45 -10.24 -7.92 10.70
C THR A 45 -9.86 -6.87 9.65
N ARG A 46 -9.98 -5.58 9.99
CA ARG A 46 -9.56 -4.49 9.10
C ARG A 46 -8.05 -4.43 8.94
N SER A 47 -7.30 -4.68 10.02
CA SER A 47 -5.83 -4.79 9.97
C SER A 47 -5.40 -5.89 8.98
N ASP A 48 -6.00 -7.08 9.07
CA ASP A 48 -5.74 -8.17 8.13
C ASP A 48 -6.15 -7.80 6.70
N ALA A 49 -7.29 -7.13 6.54
CA ALA A 49 -7.76 -6.65 5.24
C ALA A 49 -6.79 -5.66 4.59
N ILE A 50 -6.22 -4.73 5.36
CA ILE A 50 -5.18 -3.81 4.91
C ILE A 50 -3.93 -4.60 4.48
N ALA A 51 -3.52 -5.62 5.24
CA ALA A 51 -2.37 -6.46 4.87
C ALA A 51 -2.59 -7.20 3.54
N TYR A 52 -3.77 -7.80 3.34
CA TYR A 52 -4.15 -8.44 2.07
C TYR A 52 -4.20 -7.45 0.91
N PHE A 53 -4.71 -6.24 1.14
CA PHE A 53 -4.72 -5.17 0.14
C PHE A 53 -3.29 -4.80 -0.30
N VAL A 54 -2.38 -4.60 0.65
CA VAL A 54 -0.97 -4.24 0.37
C VAL A 54 -0.26 -5.37 -0.39
N ASP A 55 -0.46 -6.63 0.01
CA ASP A 55 0.12 -7.77 -0.72
C ASP A 55 -0.48 -7.89 -2.13
N GLY A 56 -1.79 -7.67 -2.27
CA GLY A 56 -2.48 -7.65 -3.57
C GLY A 56 -1.90 -6.60 -4.52
N CYS A 57 -1.71 -5.36 -4.05
CA CYS A 57 -1.06 -4.30 -4.84
C CYS A 57 0.36 -4.70 -5.25
N THR A 58 1.14 -5.28 -4.33
CA THR A 58 2.51 -5.74 -4.59
C THR A 58 2.56 -6.84 -5.65
N LYS A 59 1.62 -7.79 -5.61
CA LYS A 59 1.54 -8.86 -6.63
C LYS A 59 1.18 -8.32 -8.00
N LEU A 60 0.20 -7.41 -8.08
CA LEU A 60 -0.22 -6.78 -9.33
C LEU A 60 0.92 -5.97 -9.94
N GLN A 61 1.60 -5.16 -9.11
CA GLN A 61 2.79 -4.41 -9.49
C GLN A 61 3.85 -5.31 -10.14
N ARG A 62 4.24 -6.41 -9.46
CA ARG A 62 5.26 -7.34 -9.97
C ARG A 62 4.83 -8.01 -11.26
N HIS A 63 3.56 -8.39 -11.36
CA HIS A 63 3.02 -9.01 -12.56
C HIS A 63 3.09 -8.05 -13.76
N TYR A 64 2.56 -6.84 -13.63
CA TYR A 64 2.59 -5.86 -14.72
C TYR A 64 4.00 -5.43 -15.09
N GLN A 65 4.91 -5.36 -14.10
CA GLN A 65 6.33 -5.12 -14.36
C GLN A 65 6.93 -6.25 -15.22
N PHE A 66 6.61 -7.51 -14.92
CA PHE A 66 7.07 -8.66 -15.70
C PHE A 66 6.49 -8.67 -17.12
N GLU A 67 5.24 -8.20 -17.31
CA GLU A 67 4.62 -8.04 -18.63
C GLU A 67 5.16 -6.84 -19.43
N GLY A 68 6.06 -6.04 -18.85
CA GLY A 68 6.57 -4.82 -19.48
C GLY A 68 5.58 -3.65 -19.48
N LYS A 69 4.48 -3.76 -18.73
CA LYS A 69 3.45 -2.73 -18.56
C LYS A 69 3.83 -1.78 -17.42
N ALA A 70 4.78 -0.90 -17.70
CA ALA A 70 5.43 -0.08 -16.68
C ALA A 70 4.46 0.90 -16.00
N GLU A 71 3.56 1.52 -16.75
CA GLU A 71 2.58 2.47 -16.20
C GLU A 71 1.61 1.78 -15.25
N GLU A 72 1.08 0.62 -15.63
CA GLU A 72 0.18 -0.18 -14.80
C GLU A 72 0.89 -0.65 -13.53
N ALA A 73 2.12 -1.16 -13.65
CA ALA A 73 2.91 -1.58 -12.50
C ALA A 73 3.09 -0.42 -11.50
N PHE A 74 3.46 0.75 -12.00
CA PHE A 74 3.65 1.94 -11.18
C PHE A 74 2.36 2.44 -10.55
N SER A 75 1.24 2.36 -11.27
CA SER A 75 -0.07 2.77 -10.78
C SER A 75 -0.48 2.00 -9.51
N TYR A 76 -0.11 0.72 -9.38
CA TYR A 76 -0.37 -0.06 -8.16
C TYR A 76 0.54 0.33 -6.99
N LEU A 77 1.77 0.78 -7.24
CA LEU A 77 2.62 1.37 -6.19
C LEU A 77 2.00 2.66 -5.68
N GLN A 78 1.63 3.56 -6.59
CA GLN A 78 0.98 4.84 -6.27
C GLN A 78 -0.36 4.63 -5.55
N PHE A 79 -1.16 3.65 -5.98
CA PHE A 79 -2.45 3.34 -5.36
C PHE A 79 -2.29 2.85 -3.92
N CYS A 80 -1.35 1.92 -3.70
CA CYS A 80 -1.03 1.42 -2.36
C CYS A 80 -0.52 2.55 -1.46
N TYR A 81 0.42 3.35 -1.97
CA TYR A 81 1.01 4.49 -1.27
C TYR A 81 -0.07 5.51 -0.87
N ALA A 82 -0.95 5.91 -1.79
CA ALA A 82 -2.00 6.88 -1.53
C ALA A 82 -2.98 6.41 -0.43
N LYS A 83 -3.37 5.13 -0.44
CA LYS A 83 -4.27 4.56 0.58
C LYS A 83 -3.63 4.54 1.97
N LEU A 84 -2.36 4.12 2.06
CA LEU A 84 -1.64 4.10 3.33
C LEU A 84 -1.30 5.50 3.83
N GLN A 85 -1.01 6.46 2.94
CA GLN A 85 -0.80 7.85 3.31
C GLN A 85 -2.08 8.46 3.89
N ALA A 86 -3.22 8.22 3.25
CA ALA A 86 -4.51 8.66 3.76
C ALA A 86 -4.80 8.08 5.15
N LEU A 87 -4.54 6.78 5.35
CA LEU A 87 -4.68 6.12 6.65
C LEU A 87 -3.74 6.75 7.70
N ALA A 88 -2.45 6.90 7.40
CA ALA A 88 -1.46 7.45 8.32
C ALA A 88 -1.71 8.94 8.68
N SER A 89 -2.36 9.69 7.79
CA SER A 89 -2.72 11.09 8.01
C SER A 89 -3.81 11.27 9.08
N ARG A 90 -4.53 10.20 9.42
CA ARG A 90 -5.59 10.23 10.40
C ARG A 90 -5.04 10.40 11.82
N SER A 91 -5.80 11.09 12.66
CA SER A 91 -5.50 11.31 14.08
C SER A 91 -6.30 10.37 15.00
N ASP A 92 -7.33 9.73 14.47
CA ASP A 92 -8.29 8.87 15.17
C ASP A 92 -8.02 7.37 14.98
N ILE A 93 -6.86 7.01 14.42
CA ILE A 93 -6.42 5.62 14.25
C ILE A 93 -5.46 5.19 15.36
N GLU A 94 -5.38 3.88 15.56
CA GLU A 94 -4.53 3.24 16.54
C GLU A 94 -3.03 3.56 16.27
N PRO A 95 -2.24 3.95 17.29
CA PRO A 95 -0.84 4.33 17.11
C PRO A 95 0.02 3.28 16.41
N ASP A 96 -0.25 1.99 16.65
CA ASP A 96 0.49 0.89 16.03
C ASP A 96 0.17 0.76 14.54
N ILE A 97 -1.09 0.94 14.14
CA ILE A 97 -1.51 0.96 12.73
C ILE A 97 -0.91 2.18 12.02
N LYS A 98 -0.89 3.34 12.69
CA LYS A 98 -0.24 4.54 12.17
C LYS A 98 1.25 4.29 11.92
N ARG A 99 1.96 3.77 12.92
CA ARG A 99 3.39 3.46 12.83
C ARG A 99 3.69 2.42 11.74
N TRP A 100 2.88 1.37 11.66
CA TRP A 100 3.01 0.35 10.62
C TRP A 100 2.82 0.96 9.23
N SER A 101 1.80 1.81 9.06
CA SER A 101 1.51 2.48 7.79
C SER A 101 2.67 3.39 7.37
N LEU A 102 3.23 4.17 8.29
CA LEU A 102 4.40 5.02 8.02
C LEU A 102 5.63 4.21 7.59
N LYS A 103 5.94 3.12 8.30
CA LYS A 103 7.05 2.21 7.91
C LYS A 103 6.83 1.59 6.54
N LYS A 104 5.57 1.29 6.18
CA LYS A 104 5.24 0.78 4.84
C LYS A 104 5.36 1.85 3.76
N LEU A 105 5.02 3.11 4.05
CA LEU A 105 5.26 4.22 3.13
C LEU A 105 6.76 4.40 2.84
N ASP A 106 7.63 4.29 3.86
CA ASP A 106 9.10 4.33 3.68
C ASP A 106 9.59 3.21 2.75
N THR A 107 8.96 2.03 2.80
CA THR A 107 9.31 0.92 1.90
C THR A 107 8.80 1.17 0.47
N LEU A 108 7.57 1.69 0.35
CA LEU A 108 6.93 1.94 -0.95
C LEU A 108 7.62 3.07 -1.71
N ILE A 109 8.05 4.14 -1.04
CA ILE A 109 8.75 5.24 -1.70
C ILE A 109 10.07 4.77 -2.31
N VAL A 110 10.83 3.93 -1.60
CA VAL A 110 12.07 3.33 -2.12
C VAL A 110 11.75 2.46 -3.34
N ALA A 111 10.72 1.61 -3.27
CA ALA A 111 10.31 0.78 -4.40
C ALA A 111 9.88 1.61 -5.62
N MET A 112 9.18 2.74 -5.41
CA MET A 112 8.79 3.66 -6.47
C MET A 112 10.01 4.36 -7.09
N MET A 113 10.97 4.80 -6.29
CA MET A 113 12.21 5.40 -6.78
C MET A 113 13.04 4.40 -7.59
N GLU A 114 13.25 3.18 -7.06
CA GLU A 114 13.95 2.12 -7.77
C GLU A 114 13.27 1.79 -9.09
N PHE A 115 11.93 1.75 -9.11
CA PHE A 115 11.16 1.54 -10.32
C PHE A 115 11.42 2.64 -11.35
N CYS A 116 11.33 3.90 -10.95
CA CYS A 116 11.57 5.05 -11.83
C CYS A 116 13.01 5.06 -12.37
N GLN A 117 14.00 4.75 -11.53
CA GLN A 117 15.41 4.73 -11.92
C GLN A 117 15.74 3.63 -12.92
N GLN A 118 14.99 2.54 -12.92
CA GLN A 118 15.11 1.46 -13.90
C GLN A 118 14.51 1.82 -15.27
N GLN A 119 13.73 2.89 -15.38
CA GLN A 119 13.17 3.33 -16.65
C GLN A 119 14.16 4.23 -17.42
N ASN A 120 14.20 4.07 -18.75
CA ASN A 120 15.10 4.82 -19.62
C ASN A 120 14.59 6.22 -20.02
N ASP A 121 13.51 6.72 -19.40
CA ASP A 121 12.90 8.02 -19.72
C ASP A 121 13.21 9.07 -18.64
N ALA A 122 13.53 10.30 -19.09
CA ALA A 122 13.71 11.45 -18.21
C ALA A 122 12.43 11.84 -17.46
N ALA A 123 11.25 11.49 -17.97
CA ALA A 123 9.98 11.70 -17.27
C ALA A 123 9.93 10.94 -15.93
N TRP A 124 10.40 9.68 -15.91
CA TRP A 124 10.43 8.85 -14.70
C TRP A 124 11.43 9.38 -13.66
N GLN A 125 12.55 9.95 -14.10
CA GLN A 125 13.51 10.58 -13.18
C GLN A 125 12.89 11.79 -12.49
N ARG A 126 12.16 12.63 -13.22
CA ARG A 126 11.44 13.77 -12.64
C ARG A 126 10.34 13.33 -11.67
N GLU A 127 9.60 12.28 -12.02
CA GLU A 127 8.58 11.69 -11.13
C GLU A 127 9.22 11.19 -9.83
N SER A 128 10.37 10.51 -9.92
CA SER A 128 11.13 10.05 -8.74
C SER A 128 11.53 11.19 -7.80
N GLU A 129 12.02 12.31 -8.34
CA GLU A 129 12.39 13.48 -7.54
C GLU A 129 11.17 14.07 -6.82
N GLN A 130 10.06 14.25 -7.53
CA GLN A 130 8.81 14.79 -6.97
C GLN A 130 8.24 13.90 -5.87
N LEU A 131 8.30 12.58 -6.05
CA LEU A 131 7.83 11.62 -5.06
C LEU A 131 8.63 11.71 -3.76
N VAL A 132 9.95 11.84 -3.84
CA VAL A 132 10.81 12.01 -2.66
C VAL A 132 10.46 13.31 -1.92
N GLU A 133 10.33 14.42 -2.63
CA GLU A 133 9.99 15.71 -2.02
C GLU A 133 8.63 15.65 -1.30
N LEU A 134 7.62 15.06 -1.94
CA LEU A 134 6.30 14.89 -1.36
C LEU A 134 6.34 13.97 -0.13
N HIS A 135 7.08 12.87 -0.21
CA HIS A 135 7.23 11.93 0.89
C HIS A 135 7.95 12.57 2.09
N VAL A 136 9.08 13.24 1.88
CA VAL A 136 9.82 13.94 2.95
C VAL A 136 8.94 15.00 3.60
N THR A 137 8.23 15.81 2.81
CA THR A 137 7.31 16.84 3.32
C THR A 137 6.20 16.23 4.17
N PHE A 138 5.64 15.10 3.72
CA PHE A 138 4.62 14.38 4.47
C PHE A 138 5.18 13.83 5.79
N MET A 139 6.33 13.17 5.77
CA MET A 139 6.94 12.55 6.96
C MET A 139 7.34 13.57 8.01
N MET A 140 7.89 14.73 7.61
CA MET A 140 8.15 15.85 8.52
C MET A 140 6.88 16.34 9.21
N GLY A 141 5.76 16.41 8.49
CA GLY A 141 4.44 16.75 9.05
C GLY A 141 3.89 15.71 10.03
N GLN A 142 4.41 14.48 10.02
CA GLN A 142 4.05 13.43 10.98
C GLN A 142 4.98 13.37 12.20
N ASN A 143 5.86 14.37 12.41
CA ASN A 143 6.83 14.43 13.52
C ASN A 143 7.72 13.17 13.63
N ASP A 144 8.15 12.60 12.50
CA ASP A 144 9.07 11.44 12.47
C ASP A 144 8.58 10.24 13.32
N LEU A 145 7.26 10.04 13.42
CA LEU A 145 6.65 8.92 14.15
C LEU A 145 7.12 7.53 13.64
N ASN A 146 7.68 7.44 12.44
CA ASN A 146 8.35 6.25 11.92
C ASN A 146 9.67 5.92 12.65
N LEU A 147 10.37 6.92 13.19
CA LEU A 147 11.67 6.80 13.87
C LEU A 147 11.54 6.56 15.38
N HIS A 148 10.38 6.89 15.97
CA HIS A 148 10.18 6.73 17.42
C HIS A 148 9.96 5.27 17.84
N THR A 149 11.01 4.48 18.02
CA THR A 149 10.92 3.23 18.79
C THR A 149 10.31 3.55 20.16
N PRO A 150 9.26 2.84 20.65
CA PRO A 150 8.88 3.01 22.05
C PRO A 150 10.12 2.70 22.88
N ALA A 151 10.59 3.69 23.64
CA ALA A 151 11.60 3.47 24.65
C ALA A 151 11.03 2.39 25.59
N ASN A 152 11.58 1.19 25.51
CA ASN A 152 11.24 0.08 26.38
C ASN A 152 11.43 0.54 27.84
N PRO A 153 10.38 0.64 28.66
CA PRO A 153 10.52 0.97 30.06
C PRO A 153 10.56 -0.32 30.89
N TYR A 154 11.43 -1.27 30.55
CA TYR A 154 11.82 -2.40 31.42
C TYR A 154 13.23 -2.87 31.10
#